data_AF-A0A7C2C804-F1
#
_entry.id   AF-A0A7C2C804-F1
#
_cell.length_a   1.000
_cell.length_b   1.000
_cell.length_c   1.000
_cell.angle_alpha   90.00
_cell.angle_beta   90.00
_cell.angle_gamma   90.00
#
_symmetry.space_group_name_H-M   'P 1'
#
loop_
_entity.id
_entity.type
_entity.pdbx_description
1 polymer ?
#
loop_
_entity_poly.entity_id
_entity_poly.type
_entity_poly.pdbx_seq_one_letter_code
_entity_poly.pdbx_strand_id
1 'polypeptide(L)'
;MAVRRPTPEELDELAHLYGFELTPEEVAVFQAFIENTLGSLEWLDTLPEPTPPVKYPRDAGYRPDPAENPLGAWAWRCSVKGAPEGPLAGKKVALKDNIALAGVPLLNGSALMDGYVPRIDATVVTRLLDAGAEIVGKTVCEDLCFSGGSHTSYPWPVRNPRNPEFMAGGSSSGSAVVVATGEADIALGGDQGGSIRIPASWCGIIGLKPTYGLVPYTGIFPIELTLDHTGPMARSVRDVALALEVVAGRDGLDPRQGSTPETLPPYAQGLAGGV
;
A
#
# COMPACT_ATOMS: atom_id res chain seq x y z
N MET A 1 13.35 16.01 -13.34
CA MET A 1 13.63 15.57 -14.73
C MET A 1 13.06 16.64 -15.63
N ALA A 2 13.89 17.28 -16.48
CA ALA A 2 13.44 18.44 -17.26
C ALA A 2 12.16 18.12 -18.05
N VAL A 3 11.13 18.94 -17.86
CA VAL A 3 9.83 18.77 -18.52
C VAL A 3 9.99 19.06 -20.01
N ARG A 4 9.53 18.13 -20.87
CA ARG A 4 9.56 18.33 -22.31
C ARG A 4 8.59 19.45 -22.69
N ARG A 5 9.08 20.43 -23.43
CA ARG A 5 8.26 21.50 -24.00
C ARG A 5 7.37 20.93 -25.12
N PRO A 6 6.07 21.24 -25.15
CA PRO A 6 5.20 20.81 -26.23
C PRO A 6 5.53 21.56 -27.52
N THR A 7 5.47 20.85 -28.64
CA THR A 7 5.57 21.43 -29.98
C THR A 7 4.32 22.24 -30.33
N PRO A 8 4.38 23.18 -31.31
CA PRO A 8 3.19 23.88 -31.79
C PRO A 8 2.07 22.92 -32.20
N GLU A 9 2.41 21.82 -32.87
CA GLU A 9 1.46 20.81 -33.33
C GLU A 9 0.76 20.10 -32.16
N GLU A 10 1.51 19.73 -31.11
CA GLU A 10 0.93 19.12 -29.92
C GLU A 10 0.03 20.09 -29.14
N LEU A 11 0.30 21.39 -29.19
CA LEU A 11 -0.57 22.39 -28.59
C LEU A 11 -1.87 22.58 -29.36
N ASP A 12 -1.81 22.54 -30.69
CA ASP A 12 -2.99 22.58 -31.53
C ASP A 12 -3.86 21.33 -31.34
N GLU A 13 -3.25 20.15 -31.28
CA GLU A 13 -3.94 18.89 -30.94
C GLU A 13 -4.62 18.93 -29.56
N LEU A 14 -3.93 19.47 -28.55
CA LEU A 14 -4.50 19.67 -27.21
C LEU A 14 -5.63 20.69 -27.22
N ALA A 15 -5.50 21.79 -27.96
CA ALA A 15 -6.55 22.79 -28.09
C ALA A 15 -7.82 22.16 -28.69
N HIS A 16 -7.68 21.39 -29.76
CA HIS A 16 -8.77 20.66 -30.38
C HIS A 16 -9.42 19.62 -29.45
N LEU A 17 -8.63 18.91 -28.64
CA LEU A 17 -9.15 17.98 -27.64
C LEU A 17 -10.11 18.66 -26.66
N TYR A 18 -9.86 19.93 -26.32
CA TYR A 18 -10.71 20.74 -25.44
C TYR A 18 -11.74 21.61 -26.17
N GLY A 19 -11.87 21.45 -27.50
CA GLY A 19 -12.86 22.17 -28.31
C GLY A 19 -12.47 23.61 -28.63
N PHE A 20 -11.19 23.96 -28.54
CA PHE A 20 -10.65 25.23 -29.00
C PHE A 20 -10.09 25.09 -30.42
N GLU A 21 -10.21 26.15 -31.21
CA GLU A 21 -9.52 26.32 -32.49
C GLU A 21 -8.59 27.50 -32.33
N LEU A 22 -7.27 27.25 -32.43
CA LEU A 22 -6.26 28.29 -32.27
C LEU A 22 -5.68 28.66 -33.62
N THR A 23 -5.50 29.95 -33.85
CA THR A 23 -4.67 30.43 -34.96
C THR A 23 -3.19 30.18 -34.67
N PRO A 24 -2.31 30.10 -35.69
CA PRO A 24 -0.87 29.96 -35.48
C PRO A 24 -0.28 31.06 -34.57
N GLU A 25 -0.81 32.28 -34.64
CA GLU A 25 -0.43 33.39 -33.77
C GLU A 25 -0.83 33.14 -32.31
N GLU A 26 -2.01 32.60 -32.06
CA GLU A 26 -2.47 32.23 -30.72
C GLU A 26 -1.64 31.05 -30.16
N VAL A 27 -1.31 30.05 -30.98
CA VAL A 27 -0.41 28.96 -30.59
C VAL A 27 0.94 29.52 -30.09
N ALA A 28 1.53 30.47 -30.82
CA ALA A 28 2.78 31.10 -30.41
C ALA A 28 2.67 31.86 -29.06
N VAL A 29 1.52 32.50 -28.81
CA VAL A 29 1.23 33.16 -27.53
C VAL A 29 1.15 32.13 -26.39
N PHE A 30 0.42 31.03 -26.58
CA PHE A 30 0.33 29.97 -25.58
C PHE A 30 1.67 29.30 -25.30
N GLN A 31 2.51 29.11 -26.31
CA GLN A 31 3.88 28.61 -26.12
C GLN A 31 4.70 29.48 -25.16
N ALA A 32 4.62 30.81 -25.29
CA ALA A 32 5.34 31.72 -24.39
C ALA A 32 4.83 31.64 -22.94
N PHE A 33 3.51 31.47 -22.73
CA PHE A 33 2.93 31.28 -21.39
C PHE A 33 3.35 29.94 -20.76
N ILE A 34 3.39 28.88 -21.57
CA ILE A 34 3.82 27.56 -21.13
C ILE A 34 5.28 27.60 -20.73
N GLU A 35 6.16 28.27 -21.48
CA GLU A 35 7.58 28.40 -21.14
C GLU A 35 7.79 28.98 -19.73
N ASN A 36 7.05 30.03 -19.38
CA ASN A 36 7.13 30.63 -18.05
C ASN A 36 6.66 29.66 -16.95
N THR A 37 5.57 28.94 -17.21
CA THR A 37 5.04 27.91 -16.28
C THR A 37 6.04 26.76 -16.10
N LEU A 38 6.64 26.27 -17.20
CA LEU A 38 7.63 25.20 -17.17
C LEU A 38 8.91 25.62 -16.45
N GLY A 39 9.33 26.89 -16.57
CA GLY A 39 10.44 27.42 -15.78
C GLY A 39 10.20 27.34 -14.26
N SER A 40 8.95 27.49 -13.81
CA SER A 40 8.60 27.30 -12.40
C SER A 40 8.69 25.84 -11.95
N LEU A 41 8.34 24.89 -12.82
CA LEU A 41 8.49 23.45 -12.57
C LEU A 41 9.96 23.02 -12.57
N GLU A 42 10.77 23.58 -13.46
CA GLU A 42 12.21 23.35 -13.48
C GLU A 42 12.88 23.87 -12.20
N TRP A 43 12.44 25.01 -11.67
CA TRP A 43 12.89 25.49 -10.36
C TRP A 43 12.48 24.54 -9.23
N LEU A 44 11.24 24.04 -9.24
CA LEU A 44 10.75 23.07 -8.26
C LEU A 44 11.61 21.79 -8.24
N ASP A 45 12.04 21.32 -9.41
CA ASP A 45 12.94 20.17 -9.57
C ASP A 45 14.33 20.39 -8.93
N THR A 46 14.74 21.64 -8.70
CA THR A 46 16.00 21.95 -8.00
C THR A 46 15.88 21.92 -6.49
N LEU A 47 14.65 21.93 -5.96
CA LEU A 47 14.42 21.92 -4.52
C LEU A 47 14.69 20.53 -3.94
N PRO A 48 15.29 20.45 -2.75
CA PRO A 48 15.48 19.16 -2.09
C PRO A 48 14.12 18.53 -1.76
N GLU A 49 13.93 17.29 -2.22
CA GLU A 49 12.73 16.52 -1.90
C GLU A 49 12.74 16.11 -0.42
N PRO A 50 11.70 16.46 0.37
CA PRO A 50 11.61 16.03 1.76
C PRO A 50 11.26 14.53 1.81
N THR A 51 12.26 13.68 2.07
CA THR A 51 12.05 12.23 2.25
C THR A 51 12.03 11.85 3.73
N PRO A 52 10.98 11.16 4.22
CA PRO A 52 10.97 10.58 5.56
C PRO A 52 12.17 9.65 5.79
N PRO A 53 12.76 9.62 6.99
CA PRO A 53 13.91 8.78 7.27
C PRO A 53 13.54 7.29 7.28
N VAL A 54 14.36 6.49 6.62
CA VAL A 54 14.30 5.02 6.65
C VAL A 54 15.16 4.53 7.82
N LYS A 55 14.53 4.18 8.94
CA LYS A 55 15.22 3.99 10.24
C LYS A 55 15.95 2.66 10.39
N TYR A 56 15.35 1.58 9.90
CA TYR A 56 15.81 0.21 10.20
C TYR A 56 16.57 -0.42 9.03
N PRO A 57 17.67 -1.15 9.31
CA PRO A 57 18.42 -1.92 8.30
C PRO A 57 17.53 -2.96 7.60
N ARG A 58 17.80 -3.20 6.32
CA ARG A 58 16.99 -4.08 5.47
C ARG A 58 17.79 -4.61 4.29
N ASP A 59 17.40 -5.76 3.79
CA ASP A 59 17.79 -6.26 2.47
C ASP A 59 16.79 -5.78 1.40
N ALA A 60 17.12 -6.02 0.12
CA ALA A 60 16.24 -5.70 -1.01
C ALA A 60 15.08 -6.70 -1.18
N GLY A 61 15.02 -7.73 -0.35
CA GLY A 61 14.15 -8.89 -0.55
C GLY A 61 14.50 -9.71 -1.79
N TYR A 62 13.74 -10.79 -2.00
CA TYR A 62 13.81 -11.65 -3.17
C TYR A 62 12.42 -12.15 -3.55
N ARG A 63 12.21 -12.49 -4.82
CA ARG A 63 10.98 -13.15 -5.26
C ARG A 63 11.12 -14.65 -4.95
N PRO A 64 10.23 -15.26 -4.15
CA PRO A 64 10.35 -16.66 -3.80
C PRO A 64 10.02 -17.58 -4.98
N ASP A 65 10.71 -18.71 -5.04
CA ASP A 65 10.46 -19.74 -6.05
C ASP A 65 9.14 -20.49 -5.74
N PRO A 66 8.54 -21.18 -6.73
CA PRO A 66 7.28 -21.90 -6.52
C PRO A 66 7.28 -22.91 -5.36
N ALA A 67 8.45 -23.47 -5.03
CA ALA A 67 8.60 -24.39 -3.89
C ALA A 67 8.45 -23.70 -2.52
N GLU A 68 8.88 -22.44 -2.41
CA GLU A 68 8.72 -21.61 -1.20
C GLU A 68 7.35 -20.91 -1.16
N ASN A 69 6.65 -20.86 -2.28
CA ASN A 69 5.41 -20.10 -2.45
C ASN A 69 4.29 -20.93 -3.14
N PRO A 70 3.92 -22.11 -2.60
CA PRO A 70 3.04 -23.06 -3.28
C PRO A 70 1.61 -22.54 -3.51
N LEU A 71 1.18 -21.54 -2.74
CA LEU A 71 -0.14 -20.91 -2.85
C LEU A 71 -0.11 -19.56 -3.58
N GLY A 72 1.07 -19.12 -4.06
CA GLY A 72 1.25 -17.84 -4.74
C GLY A 72 1.05 -16.62 -3.83
N ALA A 73 1.13 -16.76 -2.51
CA ALA A 73 0.77 -15.71 -1.56
C ALA A 73 1.84 -14.62 -1.38
N TRP A 74 3.11 -14.93 -1.63
CA TRP A 74 4.23 -14.00 -1.51
C TRP A 74 4.58 -13.35 -2.85
N ALA A 75 4.64 -12.01 -2.88
CA ALA A 75 5.23 -11.27 -3.99
C ALA A 75 6.75 -11.17 -3.79
N TRP A 76 7.15 -10.86 -2.56
CA TRP A 76 8.54 -10.70 -2.14
C TRP A 76 8.73 -11.25 -0.72
N ARG A 77 9.85 -11.90 -0.47
CA ARG A 77 10.33 -12.29 0.86
C ARG A 77 11.46 -11.35 1.26
N CYS A 78 11.49 -10.93 2.53
CA CYS A 78 12.56 -10.08 3.09
C CYS A 78 12.63 -10.31 4.60
N SER A 79 13.61 -9.71 5.29
CA SER A 79 13.61 -9.59 6.75
C SER A 79 14.02 -8.18 7.16
N VAL A 80 13.07 -7.42 7.69
CA VAL A 80 13.32 -6.09 8.27
C VAL A 80 12.92 -6.12 9.73
N LYS A 81 13.93 -6.13 10.61
CA LYS A 81 13.73 -6.16 12.06
C LYS A 81 13.56 -4.75 12.59
N GLY A 82 12.45 -4.53 13.30
CA GLY A 82 12.17 -3.28 13.99
C GLY A 82 12.96 -3.10 15.28
N ALA A 83 12.42 -2.27 16.17
CA ALA A 83 12.95 -2.06 17.51
C ALA A 83 13.09 -3.39 18.29
N PRO A 84 14.08 -3.52 19.20
CA PRO A 84 14.29 -4.75 19.96
C PRO A 84 13.16 -5.07 20.95
N GLU A 85 12.38 -4.06 21.33
CA GLU A 85 11.27 -4.15 22.26
C GLU A 85 10.06 -3.39 21.71
N GLY A 86 8.88 -3.71 22.23
CA GLY A 86 7.63 -3.07 21.85
C GLY A 86 6.46 -4.06 21.87
N PRO A 87 5.23 -3.57 21.67
CA PRO A 87 4.03 -4.41 21.75
C PRO A 87 3.98 -5.50 20.68
N LEU A 88 4.73 -5.37 19.58
CA LEU A 88 4.82 -6.36 18.50
C LEU A 88 6.16 -7.10 18.49
N ALA A 89 6.99 -6.96 19.53
CA ALA A 89 8.25 -7.69 19.63
C ALA A 89 8.02 -9.21 19.47
N GLY A 90 8.75 -9.81 18.53
CA GLY A 90 8.64 -11.23 18.18
C GLY A 90 7.49 -11.61 17.26
N LYS A 91 6.67 -10.64 16.80
CA LYS A 91 5.61 -10.88 15.80
C LYS A 91 6.17 -10.74 14.39
N LYS A 92 5.82 -11.70 13.53
CA LYS A 92 6.06 -11.63 12.09
C LYS A 92 4.90 -10.93 11.40
N VAL A 93 5.20 -9.85 10.68
CA VAL A 93 4.22 -9.06 9.95
C VAL A 93 4.46 -9.12 8.45
N ALA A 94 3.40 -9.38 7.70
CA ALA A 94 3.40 -9.31 6.25
C ALA A 94 2.69 -8.04 5.76
N LEU A 95 3.16 -7.45 4.66
CA LEU A 95 2.56 -6.24 4.10
C LEU A 95 1.92 -6.58 2.76
N LYS A 96 0.67 -6.17 2.52
CA LYS A 96 0.11 -6.17 1.16
C LYS A 96 1.05 -5.43 0.23
N ASP A 97 1.24 -5.95 -0.98
CA ASP A 97 2.31 -5.44 -1.84
C ASP A 97 2.11 -3.97 -2.23
N ASN A 98 0.86 -3.47 -2.27
CA ASN A 98 0.55 -2.06 -2.51
C ASN A 98 1.02 -1.09 -1.40
N ILE A 99 1.57 -1.59 -0.28
CA ILE A 99 2.16 -0.81 0.81
C ILE A 99 3.66 -0.62 0.54
N ALA A 100 4.14 0.61 0.51
CA ALA A 100 5.55 0.90 0.31
C ALA A 100 6.42 0.43 1.50
N LEU A 101 7.48 -0.30 1.20
CA LEU A 101 8.56 -0.66 2.10
C LEU A 101 9.86 -0.27 1.41
N ALA A 102 10.58 0.73 1.93
CA ALA A 102 11.71 1.31 1.23
C ALA A 102 12.75 0.24 0.88
N GLY A 103 13.22 0.23 -0.37
CA GLY A 103 14.24 -0.70 -0.85
C GLY A 103 13.75 -2.09 -1.24
N VAL A 104 12.49 -2.45 -0.98
CA VAL A 104 11.89 -3.74 -1.41
C VAL A 104 10.94 -3.48 -2.58
N PRO A 105 11.02 -4.22 -3.70
CA PRO A 105 10.20 -3.96 -4.87
C PRO A 105 8.68 -4.01 -4.59
N LEU A 106 7.92 -3.29 -5.40
CA LEU A 106 6.47 -3.16 -5.28
C LEU A 106 5.82 -3.32 -6.65
N LEU A 107 4.97 -4.33 -6.79
CA LEU A 107 4.27 -4.69 -8.02
C LEU A 107 2.79 -4.31 -7.98
N ASN A 108 2.18 -4.20 -6.79
CA ASN A 108 0.74 -3.97 -6.65
C ASN A 108 -0.10 -4.95 -7.50
N GLY A 109 0.36 -6.22 -7.58
CA GLY A 109 -0.31 -7.25 -8.37
C GLY A 109 -0.31 -7.04 -9.88
N SER A 110 0.44 -6.07 -10.41
CA SER A 110 0.37 -5.61 -11.80
C SER A 110 1.73 -5.64 -12.48
N ALA A 111 1.76 -6.11 -13.73
CA ALA A 111 2.96 -6.01 -14.59
C ALA A 111 3.34 -4.54 -14.88
N LEU A 112 2.41 -3.59 -14.75
CA LEU A 112 2.67 -2.16 -14.96
C LEU A 112 3.68 -1.58 -13.96
N MET A 113 3.83 -2.22 -12.80
CA MET A 113 4.71 -1.78 -11.73
C MET A 113 6.04 -2.55 -11.71
N ASP A 114 6.30 -3.43 -12.67
CA ASP A 114 7.55 -4.18 -12.74
C ASP A 114 8.75 -3.21 -12.74
N GLY A 115 9.69 -3.44 -11.82
CA GLY A 115 10.89 -2.61 -11.64
C GLY A 115 10.72 -1.41 -10.71
N TYR A 116 9.51 -1.12 -10.20
CA TYR A 116 9.34 -0.05 -9.22
C TYR A 116 9.82 -0.48 -7.83
N VAL A 117 10.70 0.34 -7.24
CA VAL A 117 11.20 0.18 -5.87
C VAL A 117 10.97 1.48 -5.10
N PRO A 118 10.08 1.50 -4.08
CA PRO A 118 9.83 2.69 -3.29
C PRO A 118 11.07 3.11 -2.49
N ARG A 119 11.25 4.43 -2.33
CA ARG A 119 12.31 5.04 -1.51
C ARG A 119 11.91 5.33 -0.07
N ILE A 120 10.62 5.19 0.26
CA ILE A 120 10.04 5.53 1.56
C ILE A 120 9.31 4.32 2.15
N ASP A 121 9.25 4.28 3.47
CA ASP A 121 8.32 3.43 4.20
C ASP A 121 6.96 4.11 4.26
N ALA A 122 5.88 3.35 4.05
CA ALA A 122 4.54 3.81 4.42
C ALA A 122 4.50 4.11 5.94
N THR A 123 3.64 5.03 6.36
CA THR A 123 3.55 5.41 7.79
C THR A 123 3.29 4.18 8.68
N VAL A 124 2.40 3.29 8.22
CA VAL A 124 2.08 2.04 8.94
C VAL A 124 3.31 1.13 9.10
N VAL A 125 4.22 1.08 8.12
CA VAL A 125 5.45 0.28 8.19
C VAL A 125 6.37 0.83 9.27
N THR A 126 6.58 2.15 9.28
CA THR A 126 7.37 2.82 10.33
C THR A 126 6.81 2.52 11.72
N ARG A 127 5.48 2.61 11.91
CA ARG A 127 4.82 2.31 13.19
C ARG A 127 4.99 0.86 13.62
N LEU A 128 4.85 -0.09 12.69
CA LEU A 128 5.04 -1.52 12.97
C LEU A 128 6.47 -1.84 13.41
N LEU A 129 7.46 -1.29 12.69
CA LEU A 129 8.88 -1.48 13.03
C LEU A 129 9.24 -0.79 14.36
N ASP A 130 8.75 0.43 14.60
CA ASP A 130 8.93 1.13 15.88
C ASP A 130 8.28 0.37 17.06
N ALA A 131 7.24 -0.42 16.81
CA ALA A 131 6.60 -1.30 17.79
C ALA A 131 7.28 -2.68 17.95
N GLY A 132 8.39 -2.92 17.25
CA GLY A 132 9.22 -4.12 17.37
C GLY A 132 8.82 -5.29 16.47
N ALA A 133 7.95 -5.08 15.48
CA ALA A 133 7.61 -6.12 14.51
C ALA A 133 8.79 -6.47 13.60
N GLU A 134 8.83 -7.71 13.11
CA GLU A 134 9.65 -8.10 11.95
C GLU A 134 8.79 -8.12 10.70
N ILE A 135 9.12 -7.29 9.70
CA ILE A 135 8.50 -7.40 8.38
C ILE A 135 9.16 -8.54 7.60
N VAL A 136 8.39 -9.59 7.29
CA VAL A 136 8.89 -10.84 6.68
C VAL A 136 8.65 -10.94 5.16
N GLY A 137 8.01 -9.94 4.58
CA GLY A 137 7.76 -9.92 3.14
C GLY A 137 6.58 -9.07 2.72
N LYS A 138 6.41 -9.01 1.40
CA LYS A 138 5.30 -8.39 0.69
C LYS A 138 4.40 -9.49 0.13
N THR A 139 3.10 -9.44 0.41
CA THR A 139 2.13 -10.43 -0.05
C THR A 139 1.46 -9.98 -1.32
N VAL A 140 1.23 -10.92 -2.24
CA VAL A 140 0.50 -10.68 -3.48
C VAL A 140 -0.85 -10.02 -3.20
N CYS A 141 -1.20 -9.08 -4.08
CA CYS A 141 -2.54 -8.54 -4.22
C CYS A 141 -2.99 -8.61 -5.67
N GLU A 142 -4.27 -8.36 -5.89
CA GLU A 142 -4.87 -8.34 -7.23
C GLU A 142 -4.34 -7.17 -8.09
N ASP A 143 -4.49 -7.26 -9.41
CA ASP A 143 -4.02 -6.26 -10.37
C ASP A 143 -4.58 -4.87 -10.05
N LEU A 144 -3.68 -3.96 -9.66
CA LEU A 144 -4.00 -2.63 -9.14
C LEU A 144 -5.10 -2.65 -8.07
N CYS A 145 -5.15 -3.74 -7.30
CA CYS A 145 -6.11 -4.01 -6.24
C CYS A 145 -7.59 -4.04 -6.66
N PHE A 146 -7.92 -4.05 -7.96
CA PHE A 146 -9.27 -3.85 -8.47
C PHE A 146 -10.05 -5.15 -8.72
N SER A 147 -9.97 -6.09 -7.78
CA SER A 147 -10.72 -7.36 -7.82
C SER A 147 -11.03 -7.87 -6.41
N GLY A 148 -12.23 -8.43 -6.24
CA GLY A 148 -12.64 -9.16 -5.04
C GLY A 148 -12.28 -10.65 -5.06
N GLY A 149 -11.80 -11.16 -6.20
CA GLY A 149 -11.30 -12.53 -6.36
C GLY A 149 -9.81 -12.64 -6.03
N SER A 150 -9.18 -13.74 -6.44
CA SER A 150 -7.73 -13.95 -6.28
C SER A 150 -7.06 -14.48 -7.56
N HIS A 151 -7.57 -14.03 -8.73
CA HIS A 151 -7.21 -14.56 -10.06
C HIS A 151 -6.61 -13.52 -10.99
N THR A 152 -6.62 -12.25 -10.61
CA THR A 152 -6.10 -11.14 -11.44
C THR A 152 -4.67 -10.78 -11.07
N SER A 153 -4.15 -11.30 -9.96
CA SER A 153 -2.79 -11.08 -9.49
C SER A 153 -1.73 -11.47 -10.54
N TYR A 154 -0.70 -10.65 -10.65
CA TYR A 154 0.51 -10.91 -11.45
C TYR A 154 1.67 -11.42 -10.59
N PRO A 155 2.43 -12.44 -11.01
CA PRO A 155 2.31 -13.20 -12.26
C PRO A 155 1.38 -14.42 -12.18
N TRP A 156 0.92 -14.78 -10.99
CA TRP A 156 0.12 -15.98 -10.75
C TRP A 156 -1.04 -15.70 -9.79
N PRO A 157 -2.15 -16.43 -9.92
CA PRO A 157 -3.26 -16.32 -9.00
C PRO A 157 -2.89 -16.83 -7.60
N VAL A 158 -3.57 -16.31 -6.57
CA VAL A 158 -3.43 -16.78 -5.18
C VAL A 158 -4.48 -17.85 -4.89
N ARG A 159 -4.02 -18.99 -4.34
CA ARG A 159 -4.87 -20.16 -4.06
C ARG A 159 -5.31 -20.20 -2.59
N ASN A 160 -6.53 -20.66 -2.34
CA ASN A 160 -7.07 -20.73 -0.99
C ASN A 160 -6.37 -21.81 -0.15
N PRO A 161 -5.91 -21.51 1.08
CA PRO A 161 -5.25 -22.48 1.95
C PRO A 161 -6.17 -23.57 2.49
N ARG A 162 -7.49 -23.38 2.45
CA ARG A 162 -8.49 -24.40 2.83
C ARG A 162 -8.73 -25.41 1.72
N ASN A 163 -8.67 -24.97 0.47
CA ASN A 163 -8.75 -25.81 -0.72
C ASN A 163 -8.08 -25.09 -1.92
N PRO A 164 -6.89 -25.53 -2.36
CA PRO A 164 -6.15 -24.84 -3.43
C PRO A 164 -6.83 -24.78 -4.80
N GLU A 165 -7.91 -25.54 -5.01
CA GLU A 165 -8.76 -25.46 -6.21
C GLU A 165 -9.71 -24.25 -6.22
N PHE A 166 -9.76 -23.49 -5.12
CA PHE A 166 -10.63 -22.33 -4.95
C PHE A 166 -9.84 -21.03 -4.74
N MET A 167 -10.52 -19.91 -4.97
CA MET A 167 -9.99 -18.57 -4.74
C MET A 167 -9.83 -18.26 -3.24
N ALA A 168 -8.77 -17.54 -2.90
CA ALA A 168 -8.52 -16.99 -1.57
C ALA A 168 -9.34 -15.72 -1.28
N GLY A 169 -9.97 -15.13 -2.31
CA GLY A 169 -10.62 -13.81 -2.25
C GLY A 169 -9.58 -12.69 -2.31
N GLY A 170 -10.01 -11.43 -2.49
CA GLY A 170 -9.06 -10.32 -2.64
C GLY A 170 -9.65 -8.93 -2.39
N SER A 171 -8.87 -7.87 -2.58
CA SER A 171 -7.53 -7.85 -3.17
C SER A 171 -6.36 -8.12 -2.22
N SER A 172 -6.58 -8.25 -0.90
CA SER A 172 -5.52 -8.65 0.05
C SER A 172 -5.38 -10.18 0.14
N SER A 173 -5.35 -10.83 -1.02
CA SER A 173 -5.42 -12.28 -1.18
C SER A 173 -4.24 -12.98 -0.49
N GLY A 174 -3.01 -12.60 -0.86
CA GLY A 174 -1.80 -13.16 -0.25
C GLY A 174 -1.73 -12.90 1.26
N SER A 175 -2.16 -11.71 1.72
CA SER A 175 -2.20 -11.35 3.14
C SER A 175 -3.06 -12.32 3.94
N ALA A 176 -4.23 -12.71 3.42
CA ALA A 176 -5.07 -13.69 4.10
C ALA A 176 -4.45 -15.09 4.12
N VAL A 177 -3.82 -15.50 3.02
CA VAL A 177 -3.19 -16.82 2.93
C VAL A 177 -2.05 -16.96 3.94
N VAL A 178 -1.10 -16.02 3.99
CA VAL A 178 0.07 -16.13 4.87
C VAL A 178 -0.30 -16.08 6.36
N VAL A 179 -1.39 -15.40 6.69
CA VAL A 179 -1.95 -15.41 8.05
C VAL A 179 -2.64 -16.74 8.33
N ALA A 180 -3.42 -17.27 7.38
CA ALA A 180 -4.13 -18.53 7.56
C ALA A 180 -3.18 -19.74 7.66
N THR A 181 -2.05 -19.73 6.94
CA THR A 181 -1.03 -20.80 6.94
C THR A 181 -0.03 -20.70 8.10
N GLY A 182 -0.02 -19.59 8.84
CA GLY A 182 0.93 -19.40 9.95
C GLY A 182 2.29 -18.84 9.55
N GLU A 183 2.46 -18.45 8.29
CA GLU A 183 3.71 -17.87 7.79
C GLU A 183 3.93 -16.43 8.29
N ALA A 184 2.85 -15.72 8.61
CA ALA A 184 2.85 -14.48 9.36
C ALA A 184 1.86 -14.53 10.54
N ASP A 185 2.13 -13.76 11.59
CA ASP A 185 1.22 -13.59 12.72
C ASP A 185 0.12 -12.57 12.40
N ILE A 186 0.53 -11.48 11.74
CA ILE A 186 -0.30 -10.35 11.34
C ILE A 186 0.02 -10.03 9.88
N ALA A 187 -0.98 -9.58 9.13
CA ALA A 187 -0.75 -8.90 7.86
C ALA A 187 -1.49 -7.57 7.82
N LEU A 188 -0.97 -6.61 7.07
CA LEU A 188 -1.69 -5.37 6.73
C LEU A 188 -2.24 -5.52 5.32
N GLY A 189 -3.56 -5.35 5.18
CA GLY A 189 -4.29 -5.33 3.91
C GLY A 189 -4.81 -3.94 3.55
N GLY A 190 -5.34 -3.81 2.34
CA GLY A 190 -6.08 -2.63 1.87
C GLY A 190 -7.54 -2.99 1.57
N ASP A 191 -8.48 -2.09 1.83
CA ASP A 191 -9.92 -2.30 1.67
C ASP A 191 -10.61 -1.07 1.09
N GLN A 192 -10.94 -1.16 -0.20
CA GLN A 192 -11.74 -0.16 -0.91
C GLN A 192 -13.20 -0.62 -1.04
N GLY A 193 -13.39 -1.87 -1.44
CA GLY A 193 -14.72 -2.48 -1.63
C GLY A 193 -14.96 -3.75 -0.82
N GLY A 194 -14.11 -4.05 0.17
CA GLY A 194 -14.12 -5.33 0.90
C GLY A 194 -12.78 -6.04 0.94
N SER A 195 -11.71 -5.43 0.42
CA SER A 195 -10.46 -6.14 0.12
C SER A 195 -9.64 -6.60 1.32
N ILE A 196 -9.98 -6.23 2.55
CA ILE A 196 -9.51 -6.88 3.78
C ILE A 196 -10.49 -7.99 4.20
N ARG A 197 -11.79 -7.66 4.20
CA ARG A 197 -12.85 -8.49 4.77
C ARG A 197 -13.19 -9.73 3.94
N ILE A 198 -13.21 -9.61 2.61
CA ILE A 198 -13.50 -10.70 1.67
C ILE A 198 -12.46 -11.83 1.80
N PRO A 199 -11.14 -11.58 1.60
CA PRO A 199 -10.16 -12.66 1.71
C PRO A 199 -10.04 -13.20 3.14
N ALA A 200 -10.24 -12.36 4.16
CA ALA A 200 -10.30 -12.83 5.55
C ALA A 200 -11.43 -13.86 5.76
N SER A 201 -12.63 -13.56 5.27
CA SER A 201 -13.78 -14.46 5.31
C SER A 201 -13.50 -15.78 4.57
N TRP A 202 -12.96 -15.71 3.35
CA TRP A 202 -12.76 -16.90 2.50
C TRP A 202 -11.62 -17.81 2.98
N CYS A 203 -10.59 -17.25 3.63
CA CYS A 203 -9.50 -18.04 4.21
C CYS A 203 -9.77 -18.47 5.67
N GLY A 204 -10.81 -17.93 6.30
CA GLY A 204 -11.20 -18.24 7.68
C GLY A 204 -10.26 -17.63 8.71
N ILE A 205 -10.00 -16.32 8.59
CA ILE A 205 -9.24 -15.49 9.54
C ILE A 205 -10.02 -14.21 9.88
N ILE A 206 -9.47 -13.37 10.76
CA ILE A 206 -10.06 -12.06 11.09
C ILE A 206 -9.40 -10.98 10.23
N GLY A 207 -10.20 -10.11 9.62
CA GLY A 207 -9.74 -8.92 8.90
C GLY A 207 -10.61 -7.72 9.27
N LEU A 208 -9.98 -6.64 9.73
CA LEU A 208 -10.67 -5.44 10.16
C LEU A 208 -10.43 -4.31 9.15
N LYS A 209 -11.51 -3.81 8.56
CA LYS A 209 -11.51 -2.50 7.89
C LYS A 209 -11.79 -1.42 8.96
N PRO A 210 -10.82 -0.57 9.32
CA PRO A 210 -11.04 0.44 10.34
C PRO A 210 -12.03 1.52 9.90
N THR A 211 -12.38 2.42 10.83
CA THR A 211 -13.06 3.68 10.50
C THR A 211 -12.21 4.46 9.48
N TYR A 212 -12.86 5.07 8.50
CA TYR A 212 -12.18 5.86 7.47
C TYR A 212 -11.32 6.97 8.10
N GLY A 213 -10.08 7.10 7.63
CA GLY A 213 -9.09 8.04 8.16
C GLY A 213 -8.38 7.60 9.46
N LEU A 214 -8.88 6.58 10.19
CA LEU A 214 -8.28 6.18 11.48
C LEU A 214 -6.83 5.69 11.32
N VAL A 215 -6.56 4.91 10.28
CA VAL A 215 -5.21 4.43 9.95
C VAL A 215 -4.74 5.21 8.71
N PRO A 216 -3.55 5.82 8.73
CA PRO A 216 -3.07 6.63 7.61
C PRO A 216 -2.79 5.75 6.39
N TYR A 217 -3.11 6.29 5.22
CA TYR A 217 -2.89 5.67 3.91
C TYR A 217 -1.60 6.18 3.22
N THR A 218 -0.82 7.03 3.90
CA THR A 218 0.47 7.57 3.42
C THR A 218 1.43 6.45 3.04
N GLY A 219 1.94 6.50 1.81
CA GLY A 219 2.86 5.50 1.24
C GLY A 219 2.18 4.21 0.78
N ILE A 220 0.85 4.19 0.67
CA ILE A 220 0.09 3.06 0.11
C ILE A 220 -0.49 3.50 -1.25
N PHE A 221 -0.45 2.61 -2.24
CA PHE A 221 -0.95 2.91 -3.58
C PHE A 221 -2.45 3.27 -3.52
N PRO A 222 -2.85 4.49 -3.94
CA PRO A 222 -4.24 4.94 -3.89
C PRO A 222 -5.06 4.30 -5.01
N ILE A 223 -6.35 4.06 -4.75
CA ILE A 223 -7.33 3.76 -5.80
C ILE A 223 -8.31 4.91 -5.91
N GLU A 224 -8.99 5.21 -4.81
CA GLU A 224 -9.97 6.29 -4.75
C GLU A 224 -9.94 6.88 -3.34
N LEU A 225 -9.68 8.19 -3.28
CA LEU A 225 -9.33 8.92 -2.06
C LEU A 225 -10.34 8.68 -0.93
N THR A 226 -11.63 8.64 -1.24
CA THR A 226 -12.75 8.54 -0.28
C THR A 226 -13.06 7.12 0.15
N LEU A 227 -12.49 6.11 -0.52
CA LEU A 227 -12.74 4.70 -0.27
C LEU A 227 -11.52 3.97 0.28
N ASP A 228 -10.33 4.54 0.18
CA ASP A 228 -9.08 3.91 0.60
C ASP A 228 -9.02 3.68 2.13
N HIS A 229 -8.94 2.41 2.53
CA HIS A 229 -8.63 2.00 3.90
C HIS A 229 -7.45 1.03 3.90
N THR A 230 -6.65 1.06 4.97
CA THR A 230 -5.69 0.01 5.32
C THR A 230 -5.99 -0.52 6.71
N GLY A 231 -5.69 -1.78 6.99
CA GLY A 231 -6.03 -2.38 8.28
C GLY A 231 -5.48 -3.78 8.51
N PRO A 232 -5.52 -4.23 9.77
CA PRO A 232 -4.88 -5.48 10.19
C PRO A 232 -5.74 -6.73 9.89
N MET A 233 -5.03 -7.82 9.64
CA MET A 233 -5.54 -9.17 9.43
C MET A 233 -4.74 -10.13 10.33
N ALA A 234 -5.40 -10.99 11.09
CA ALA A 234 -4.74 -11.96 11.96
C ALA A 234 -5.64 -13.18 12.27
N ARG A 235 -5.09 -14.20 12.95
CA ARG A 235 -5.86 -15.39 13.39
C ARG A 235 -6.67 -15.16 14.68
N SER A 236 -6.44 -14.04 15.36
CA SER A 236 -7.15 -13.70 16.61
C SER A 236 -7.61 -12.25 16.61
N VAL A 237 -8.76 -11.97 17.23
CA VAL A 237 -9.25 -10.61 17.44
C VAL A 237 -8.25 -9.79 18.28
N ARG A 238 -7.55 -10.44 19.21
CA ARG A 238 -6.51 -9.81 20.04
C ARG A 238 -5.35 -9.27 19.20
N ASP A 239 -4.82 -10.06 18.26
CA ASP A 239 -3.73 -9.62 17.39
C ASP A 239 -4.20 -8.52 16.42
N VAL A 240 -5.44 -8.59 15.92
CA VAL A 240 -6.05 -7.51 15.12
C VAL A 240 -6.15 -6.21 15.92
N ALA A 241 -6.63 -6.27 17.16
CA ALA A 241 -6.74 -5.10 18.03
C ALA A 241 -5.37 -4.52 18.40
N LEU A 242 -4.39 -5.36 18.70
CA LEU A 242 -3.02 -4.95 19.00
C LEU A 242 -2.35 -4.28 17.79
N ALA A 243 -2.50 -4.86 16.60
CA ALA A 243 -1.99 -4.27 15.38
C ALA A 243 -2.67 -2.94 15.06
N LEU A 244 -4.00 -2.84 15.24
CA LEU A 244 -4.75 -1.60 15.05
C LEU A 244 -4.24 -0.50 15.99
N GLU A 245 -4.03 -0.82 17.27
CA GLU A 245 -3.50 0.11 18.27
C GLU A 245 -2.15 0.70 17.87
N VAL A 246 -1.28 -0.12 17.26
CA VAL A 246 0.02 0.33 16.75
C VAL A 246 -0.10 1.23 15.52
N VAL A 247 -0.97 0.89 14.57
CA VAL A 247 -1.00 1.59 13.28
C VAL A 247 -1.98 2.76 13.22
N ALA A 248 -2.95 2.85 14.14
CA ALA A 248 -3.95 3.93 14.14
C ALA A 248 -3.37 5.28 14.58
N GLY A 249 -4.02 6.36 14.16
CA GLY A 249 -3.70 7.73 14.56
C GLY A 249 -3.21 8.61 13.41
N ARG A 250 -3.33 9.92 13.61
CA ARG A 250 -2.95 10.92 12.60
C ARG A 250 -1.45 10.87 12.32
N ASP A 251 -1.05 11.07 11.07
CA ASP A 251 0.36 11.21 10.68
C ASP A 251 0.72 12.61 10.18
N GLY A 252 -0.29 13.46 9.94
CA GLY A 252 -0.11 14.83 9.47
C GLY A 252 0.17 14.95 7.97
N LEU A 253 0.14 13.84 7.23
CA LEU A 253 0.44 13.76 5.80
C LEU A 253 -0.79 13.31 5.00
N ASP A 254 -1.61 12.44 5.56
CA ASP A 254 -2.77 11.87 4.85
C ASP A 254 -4.00 12.79 4.94
N PRO A 255 -4.50 13.35 3.81
CA PRO A 255 -5.69 14.21 3.79
C PRO A 255 -6.98 13.48 4.22
N ARG A 256 -6.98 12.14 4.29
CA ARG A 256 -8.15 11.35 4.71
C ARG A 256 -8.45 11.49 6.20
N GLN A 257 -7.50 11.95 7.02
CA GLN A 257 -7.58 11.87 8.49
C GLN A 257 -8.28 13.07 9.16
N GLY A 258 -9.11 13.81 8.44
CA GLY A 258 -9.75 15.04 8.92
C GLY A 258 -10.62 14.89 10.18
N SER A 259 -11.18 13.69 10.42
CA SER A 259 -12.05 13.39 11.56
C SER A 259 -11.43 12.44 12.59
N THR A 260 -10.14 12.16 12.49
CA THR A 260 -9.47 11.21 13.41
C THR A 260 -9.27 11.87 14.78
N PRO A 261 -9.74 11.26 15.88
CA PRO A 261 -9.53 11.79 17.23
C PRO A 261 -8.04 11.94 17.58
N GLU A 262 -7.71 12.93 18.41
CA GLU A 262 -6.35 13.12 18.92
C GLU A 262 -5.94 12.00 19.87
N THR A 263 -6.89 11.51 20.67
CA THR A 263 -6.71 10.40 21.60
C THR A 263 -7.45 9.17 21.10
N LEU A 264 -6.74 8.05 21.04
CA LEU A 264 -7.29 6.76 20.63
C LEU A 264 -7.46 5.84 21.84
N PRO A 265 -8.51 5.00 21.85
CA PRO A 265 -8.71 4.03 22.91
C PRO A 265 -7.63 2.93 22.86
N PRO A 266 -7.30 2.30 24.00
CA PRO A 266 -6.42 1.14 24.04
C PRO A 266 -7.18 -0.10 23.54
N TYR A 267 -7.26 -0.27 22.22
CA TYR A 267 -8.07 -1.29 21.55
C TYR A 267 -7.83 -2.71 22.09
N ALA A 268 -6.57 -3.08 22.37
CA ALA A 268 -6.26 -4.41 22.87
C ALA A 268 -6.77 -4.65 24.29
N GLN A 269 -6.72 -3.62 25.15
CA GLN A 269 -7.22 -3.70 26.52
C GLN A 269 -8.75 -3.64 26.56
N GLY A 270 -9.36 -2.88 25.64
CA GLY A 270 -10.81 -2.76 25.52
C GLY A 270 -11.53 -4.09 25.29
N LEU A 271 -10.85 -5.11 24.75
CA LEU A 271 -11.40 -6.46 24.57
C LEU A 271 -11.83 -7.13 25.88
N ALA A 272 -11.23 -6.76 27.01
CA ALA A 272 -11.60 -7.30 28.32
C ALA A 272 -12.92 -6.72 28.86
N GLY A 273 -13.43 -5.64 28.25
CA GLY A 273 -14.63 -4.92 28.70
C GLY A 273 -15.96 -5.59 28.34
N GLY A 274 -15.96 -6.64 27.52
CA GLY A 274 -17.19 -7.23 26.95
C GLY A 274 -17.78 -6.37 25.83
N VAL A 275 -18.95 -6.79 25.31
CA VAL A 275 -19.80 -6.04 24.37
C VAL A 275 -21.06 -5.60 25.10
#